data_AF-K2DC42-F1
#
_entry.id   AF-K2DC42-F1
#
_cell.length_a   1.000
_cell.length_b   1.000
_cell.length_c   1.000
_cell.angle_alpha   90.00
_cell.angle_beta   90.00
_cell.angle_gamma   90.00
#
_symmetry.space_group_name_H-M   'P 1'
#
loop_
_entity.id
_entity.type
_entity.pdbx_description
1 polymer ?
#
loop_
_entity_poly.entity_id
_entity_poly.type
_entity_poly.pdbx_seq_one_letter_code
_entity_poly.pdbx_strand_id
1 'polypeptide(L)'
;MKKSRTAARKITGWGLCLLLLLCPAFIQGSERVFVKSPFNRDGEVFLDRVQKQTFRYFTDCVNPVNGLVMDKALNLPIGGKPVDFSHAAASIAGVGFALTVYPVGV
;
A
#
# COMPACT_ATOMS: atom_id res chain seq x y z
N MET A 1 46.14 -33.19 -25.05
CA MET A 1 46.81 -32.74 -23.82
C MET A 1 47.29 -31.30 -24.00
N LYS A 2 47.04 -30.44 -22.99
CA LYS A 2 47.50 -29.04 -22.80
C LYS A 2 46.78 -27.98 -23.65
N LYS A 3 46.33 -26.82 -23.16
CA LYS A 3 46.03 -26.27 -21.83
C LYS A 3 45.37 -24.91 -22.15
N SER A 4 44.04 -24.84 -22.28
CA SER A 4 43.35 -23.56 -22.56
C SER A 4 43.15 -22.82 -21.25
N ARG A 5 43.82 -21.68 -21.10
CA ARG A 5 43.92 -20.92 -19.85
C ARG A 5 42.66 -20.07 -19.67
N THR A 6 42.10 -20.21 -18.49
CA THR A 6 41.06 -19.41 -17.85
C THR A 6 41.38 -17.92 -17.90
N ALA A 7 40.47 -17.09 -18.43
CA ALA A 7 40.49 -15.64 -18.26
C ALA A 7 39.22 -15.21 -17.52
N ALA A 8 39.33 -15.20 -16.19
CA ALA A 8 38.34 -14.63 -15.29
C ALA A 8 38.25 -13.11 -15.53
N ARG A 9 37.25 -12.67 -16.29
CA ARG A 9 36.91 -11.25 -16.45
C ARG A 9 36.35 -10.74 -15.11
N LYS A 10 37.17 -9.99 -14.39
CA LYS A 10 36.81 -9.24 -13.18
C LYS A 10 35.64 -8.30 -13.52
N ILE A 11 34.46 -8.60 -12.97
CA ILE A 11 33.27 -7.75 -13.06
C ILE A 11 33.50 -6.59 -12.10
N THR A 12 34.04 -5.49 -12.61
CA THR A 12 34.13 -4.21 -11.90
C THR A 12 32.71 -3.69 -11.66
N GLY A 13 32.41 -3.36 -10.39
CA GLY A 13 31.08 -3.08 -9.83
C GLY A 13 30.25 -1.94 -10.41
N TRP A 14 30.60 -1.42 -11.60
CA TRP A 14 29.86 -0.38 -12.29
C TRP A 14 28.84 -0.94 -13.31
N GLY A 15 29.03 -2.17 -13.79
CA GLY A 15 28.11 -2.80 -14.76
C GLY A 15 26.78 -3.27 -14.17
N LEU A 16 26.71 -3.51 -12.86
CA LEU A 16 25.48 -3.95 -12.18
C LEU A 16 24.51 -2.78 -11.94
N CYS A 17 25.04 -1.55 -11.84
CA CYS A 17 24.24 -0.34 -11.62
C CYS A 17 23.51 0.12 -12.88
N LEU A 18 24.05 -0.17 -14.08
CA LEU A 18 23.44 0.21 -15.35
C LEU A 18 22.29 -0.73 -15.77
N LEU A 19 22.30 -1.99 -15.31
CA LEU A 19 21.25 -2.97 -15.62
C LEU A 19 19.97 -2.75 -14.79
N LEU A 20 20.08 -2.11 -13.62
CA LEU A 20 18.94 -1.78 -12.74
C LEU A 20 18.20 -0.50 -13.16
N LEU A 21 18.81 0.35 -14.01
CA LEU A 21 18.20 1.60 -14.47
C LEU A 21 17.28 1.45 -15.69
N LEU A 22 17.25 0.27 -16.31
CA LEU A 22 16.42 -0.03 -17.50
C LEU A 22 15.17 -0.85 -17.20
N CYS A 23 14.75 -0.93 -15.93
CA CYS A 23 13.44 -1.48 -15.59
C CYS A 23 12.46 -0.31 -15.44
N PRO A 24 11.70 0.08 -16.49
CA PRO A 24 10.46 0.80 -16.28
C PRO A 24 9.46 -0.22 -15.74
N ALA A 25 9.68 -0.68 -14.51
CA ALA A 25 8.69 -1.44 -13.77
C ALA A 25 7.61 -0.44 -13.36
N PHE A 26 6.72 -0.20 -14.33
CA PHE A 26 5.31 -0.17 -14.07
C PHE A 26 4.90 0.99 -13.15
N ILE A 27 4.97 2.20 -13.72
CA ILE A 27 4.03 3.25 -13.34
C ILE A 27 2.65 2.78 -13.80
N GLN A 28 2.07 1.87 -13.01
CA GLN A 28 0.68 1.48 -13.15
C GLN A 28 -0.13 2.64 -12.58
N GLY A 29 -0.40 3.61 -13.44
CA GLY A 29 -1.37 4.65 -13.14
C GLY A 29 -2.66 3.97 -12.71
N SER A 30 -3.12 4.30 -11.50
CA SER A 30 -4.44 3.93 -11.02
C SER A 30 -5.45 4.44 -12.05
N GLU A 31 -6.03 3.51 -12.81
CA GLU A 31 -7.09 3.82 -13.75
C GLU A 31 -8.26 4.36 -12.93
N ARG A 32 -8.47 5.68 -13.01
CA ARG A 32 -9.59 6.36 -12.36
C ARG A 32 -10.85 5.87 -13.07
N VAL A 33 -11.42 4.75 -12.62
CA VAL A 33 -12.71 4.25 -13.10
C VAL A 33 -13.75 5.31 -12.78
N PHE A 34 -14.10 6.10 -13.80
CA PHE A 34 -15.12 7.12 -13.70
C PHE A 34 -16.49 6.43 -13.75
N VAL A 35 -17.11 6.23 -12.59
CA VAL A 35 -18.46 5.69 -12.50
C VAL A 35 -19.44 6.77 -12.97
N LYS A 36 -20.11 6.51 -14.10
CA LYS A 36 -20.99 7.46 -14.81
C LYS A 36 -22.19 7.93 -13.97
N SER A 37 -22.62 7.16 -12.97
CA SER A 37 -23.48 7.59 -11.87
C SER A 37 -23.43 6.58 -10.71
N PRO A 38 -23.34 7.03 -9.44
CA PRO A 38 -23.29 6.13 -8.29
C PRO A 38 -24.64 5.48 -7.95
N PHE A 39 -25.74 5.95 -8.56
CA PHE A 39 -27.11 5.50 -8.26
C PHE A 39 -27.63 4.40 -9.19
N ASN A 40 -26.74 3.66 -9.85
CA ASN A 40 -27.08 2.44 -10.59
C ASN A 40 -26.50 1.22 -9.87
N ARG A 41 -26.87 0.00 -10.30
CA ARG A 41 -26.41 -1.24 -9.64
C ARG A 41 -24.88 -1.35 -9.55
N ASP A 42 -24.16 -0.88 -10.57
CA ASP A 42 -22.69 -0.88 -10.58
C ASP A 42 -22.11 0.14 -9.59
N GLY A 43 -22.81 1.27 -9.42
CA GLY A 43 -22.55 2.29 -8.43
C GLY A 43 -22.73 1.78 -7.00
N GLU A 44 -23.80 1.04 -6.72
CA GLU A 44 -24.03 0.41 -5.40
C GLU A 44 -22.91 -0.59 -5.05
N VAL A 45 -22.49 -1.43 -6.00
CA VAL A 45 -21.36 -2.36 -5.81
C VAL A 45 -20.04 -1.61 -5.57
N PHE A 46 -19.85 -0.49 -6.25
CA PHE A 46 -18.69 0.38 -6.03
C PHE A 46 -18.73 1.03 -4.65
N LEU A 47 -19.87 1.59 -4.24
CA LEU A 47 -20.04 2.21 -2.93
C LEU A 47 -19.84 1.22 -1.80
N ASP A 48 -20.38 0.00 -1.91
CA ASP A 48 -20.14 -1.09 -0.95
C ASP A 48 -18.64 -1.41 -0.82
N ARG A 49 -17.92 -1.48 -1.94
CA ARG A 49 -16.46 -1.70 -1.93
C ARG A 49 -15.72 -0.55 -1.24
N VAL A 50 -16.05 0.70 -1.57
CA VAL A 50 -15.43 1.88 -0.96
C VAL A 50 -15.71 1.92 0.54
N GLN A 51 -16.94 1.64 0.96
CA GLN A 51 -17.32 1.58 2.36
C GLN A 51 -16.52 0.51 3.10
N LYS A 52 -16.43 -0.72 2.57
CA LYS A 52 -15.64 -1.80 3.18
C LYS A 52 -14.16 -1.46 3.26
N GLN A 53 -13.58 -0.86 2.21
CA GLN A 53 -12.18 -0.46 2.21
C GLN A 53 -11.90 0.67 3.22
N THR A 54 -12.83 1.62 3.35
CA THR A 54 -12.74 2.71 4.33
C THR A 54 -12.87 2.19 5.75
N PHE A 55 -13.82 1.28 6.00
CA PHE A 55 -13.99 0.64 7.31
C PHE A 55 -12.70 -0.07 7.77
N ARG A 56 -12.04 -0.79 6.85
CA ARG A 56 -10.78 -1.49 7.15
C ARG A 56 -9.67 -0.57 7.62
N TYR A 57 -9.65 0.69 7.19
CA TYR A 57 -8.70 1.66 7.73
C TYR A 57 -8.88 1.80 9.25
N PHE A 58 -10.12 1.95 9.72
CA PHE A 58 -10.41 2.15 11.13
C PHE A 58 -10.34 0.87 11.97
N THR A 59 -10.21 -0.31 11.36
CA THR A 59 -9.90 -1.56 12.09
C THR A 59 -8.42 -1.88 12.08
N ASP A 60 -7.75 -1.71 10.94
CA ASP A 60 -6.38 -2.19 10.73
C ASP A 60 -5.35 -1.13 11.17
N CYS A 61 -5.71 0.16 11.18
CA CYS A 61 -4.83 1.27 11.57
C CYS A 61 -5.06 1.77 13.00
N VAL A 62 -5.65 0.94 13.87
CA VAL A 62 -5.76 1.20 15.31
C VAL A 62 -4.52 0.65 16.01
N ASN A 63 -3.83 1.49 16.75
CA ASN A 63 -2.70 1.04 17.54
C ASN A 63 -3.20 0.18 18.73
N PRO A 64 -2.81 -1.09 18.83
CA PRO A 64 -3.34 -2.00 19.85
C PRO A 64 -2.90 -1.64 21.28
N VAL A 65 -1.86 -0.83 21.45
CA VAL A 65 -1.33 -0.44 22.76
C VAL A 65 -2.19 0.63 23.43
N ASN A 66 -2.72 1.58 22.66
CA ASN A 66 -3.45 2.74 23.19
C ASN A 66 -4.83 2.96 22.58
N GLY A 67 -5.24 2.17 21.59
CA GLY A 67 -6.52 2.27 20.90
C GLY A 67 -6.67 3.51 20.02
N LEU A 68 -5.58 4.27 19.80
CA LEU A 68 -5.62 5.47 18.98
C LEU A 68 -5.46 5.13 17.49
N VAL A 69 -6.12 5.92 16.65
CA VAL A 69 -6.12 5.76 15.19
C VAL A 69 -5.01 6.62 14.59
N MET A 70 -4.29 6.04 13.63
CA MET A 70 -3.26 6.76 12.89
C MET A 70 -3.83 7.99 12.16
N ASP A 71 -3.08 9.09 12.13
CA ASP A 71 -3.44 10.30 11.38
C ASP A 71 -3.34 10.07 9.86
N LYS A 72 -2.44 9.18 9.41
CA LYS A 72 -2.20 8.89 7.99
C LYS A 72 -2.06 7.40 7.74
N ALA A 73 -2.65 6.95 6.64
CA ALA A 73 -2.37 5.63 6.09
C ALA A 73 -0.94 5.59 5.52
N LEU A 74 -0.23 4.50 5.78
CA LEU A 74 0.96 4.17 5.03
C LEU A 74 0.50 3.65 3.66
N ASN A 75 0.86 4.34 2.57
CA ASN A 75 0.61 3.87 1.20
C ASN A 75 1.59 2.72 0.88
N LEU A 76 1.41 1.59 1.56
CA LEU A 76 2.21 0.40 1.36
C LEU A 76 1.71 -0.32 0.10
N PRO A 77 2.63 -0.84 -0.73
CA PRO A 77 2.24 -1.65 -1.87
C PRO A 77 1.41 -2.85 -1.40
N ILE A 78 0.49 -3.33 -2.25
CA ILE A 78 -0.32 -4.51 -1.95
C ILE A 78 0.63 -5.71 -1.73
N GLY A 79 0.57 -6.31 -0.53
CA GLY A 79 1.54 -7.33 -0.09
C GLY A 79 2.78 -6.77 0.64
N GLY A 80 2.78 -5.49 0.96
CA GLY A 80 3.81 -4.80 1.74
C GLY A 80 3.84 -5.23 3.20
N LYS A 81 4.81 -4.66 3.94
CA LYS A 81 5.01 -4.91 5.37
C LYS A 81 3.72 -4.61 6.17
N PRO A 82 3.48 -5.29 7.30
CA PRO A 82 2.37 -4.94 8.20
C PRO A 82 2.47 -3.48 8.65
N VAL A 83 1.34 -2.90 9.05
CA VAL A 83 1.28 -1.53 9.60
C VAL A 83 2.29 -1.41 10.74
N ASP A 84 3.26 -0.49 10.59
CA ASP A 84 4.26 -0.23 11.61
C ASP A 84 3.78 0.90 12.52
N PHE A 85 3.57 0.57 13.79
CA PHE A 85 3.10 1.51 14.81
C PHE A 85 4.24 2.25 15.53
N SER A 86 5.51 1.98 15.20
CA SER A 86 6.69 2.61 15.81
C SER A 86 6.71 4.14 15.61
N HIS A 87 6.15 4.62 14.49
CA HIS A 87 6.02 6.04 14.16
C HIS A 87 4.57 6.42 13.81
N ALA A 88 3.62 5.98 14.63
CA ALA A 88 2.19 6.22 14.44
C ALA A 88 1.71 7.47 15.17
N ALA A 89 1.91 8.66 14.57
CA ALA A 89 1.23 9.86 15.02
C ALA A 89 -0.29 9.66 14.93
N ALA A 90 -1.01 9.94 16.03
CA ALA A 90 -2.44 9.75 16.13
C ALA A 90 -3.20 11.08 16.06
N SER A 91 -4.44 11.03 15.57
CA SER A 91 -5.33 12.20 15.47
C SER A 91 -6.60 11.97 16.29
N ILE A 92 -6.88 12.87 17.23
CA ILE A 92 -8.09 12.79 18.08
C ILE A 92 -9.37 12.93 17.26
N ALA A 93 -9.37 13.78 16.22
CA ALA A 93 -10.50 13.87 15.30
C ALA A 93 -10.71 12.55 14.54
N GLY A 94 -9.62 11.91 14.08
CA GLY A 94 -9.65 10.58 13.44
C GLY A 94 -10.22 9.49 14.34
N VAL A 95 -9.85 9.49 15.63
CA VAL A 95 -10.42 8.59 16.64
C VAL A 95 -11.93 8.84 16.82
N GLY A 96 -12.35 10.10 16.87
CA GLY A 96 -13.78 10.45 16.93
C GLY A 96 -14.58 9.87 15.78
N PHE A 97 -14.07 9.98 14.54
CA PHE A 97 -14.69 9.33 13.38
C PHE A 97 -14.71 7.81 13.51
N ALA A 98 -13.63 7.19 13.99
CA ALA A 98 -13.59 5.74 14.19
C ALA A 98 -14.67 5.23 15.16
N LEU A 99 -14.95 5.98 16.23
CA LEU A 99 -16.04 5.67 17.17
C LEU A 99 -17.42 5.71 16.49
N THR A 100 -17.62 6.60 15.51
CA THR A 100 -18.86 6.65 14.72
C THR A 100 -18.95 5.53 13.67
N VAL A 101 -17.81 5.02 13.21
CA VAL A 101 -17.74 3.93 12.22
C VAL A 101 -18.03 2.58 12.86
N TYR A 102 -17.68 2.38 14.14
CA TYR A 102 -17.93 1.12 14.84
C TYR A 102 -19.39 0.62 14.75
N PRO A 103 -20.44 1.43 15.03
CA PRO A 103 -21.83 0.99 14.87
C PRO A 103 -22.29 0.79 13.41
N VAL A 104 -21.49 1.17 12.40
CA VAL A 104 -21.78 0.89 10.98
C VAL A 104 -21.29 -0.50 10.57
N GLY A 105 -20.29 -1.05 11.28
CA GLY A 105 -19.71 -2.37 10.99
C GLY A 105 -20.21 -3.52 11.86
N VAL A 106 -20.94 -3.23 12.95
CA VAL A 106 -21.58 -4.20 13.86
C VAL A 106 -23.06 -4.33 13.52
#